data_AF-A0A6N9BQC3-F1
#
_entry.id   AF-A0A6N9BQC3-F1
#
_cell.length_a   1.000
_cell.length_b   1.000
_cell.length_c   1.000
_cell.angle_alpha   90.00
_cell.angle_beta   90.00
_cell.angle_gamma   90.00
#
_symmetry.space_group_name_H-M   'P 1'
#
loop_
_entity.id
_entity.type
_entity.pdbx_description
1 polymer ?
#
loop_
_entity_poly.entity_id
_entity_poly.type
_entity_poly.pdbx_seq_one_letter_code
_entity_poly.pdbx_strand_id
1 'polypeptide(L)'
;PQPGNPRPRRFGSPADGALINRMGFNSVGSAAVSRRLERLRRRRPGVPVGVNIGKNRDTPLPRAVDDYLLCLRAVHPHADYVVVNVSSPNTPGLRGLQDAPAASALLTAVARERDALDAASGRRVPLAVKVAPDLDAAGLRELAAVVGDPRE
;
A
#
# COMPACT_ATOMS: atom_id res chain seq x y z
N PRO A 1 -13.07 5.81 1.62
CA PRO A 1 -13.77 4.50 1.76
C PRO A 1 -14.24 4.06 0.38
N GLN A 2 -14.35 2.77 0.09
CA GLN A 2 -14.92 2.30 -1.18
C GLN A 2 -15.55 0.90 -1.06
N PRO A 3 -16.67 0.63 -1.76
CA PRO A 3 -17.38 -0.65 -1.67
C PRO A 3 -16.67 -1.81 -2.38
N GLY A 4 -15.75 -1.49 -3.30
CA GLY A 4 -15.11 -2.43 -4.23
C GLY A 4 -16.01 -2.86 -5.38
N ASN A 5 -15.57 -3.85 -6.16
CA ASN A 5 -16.31 -4.28 -7.35
C ASN A 5 -17.62 -5.01 -7.00
N PRO A 6 -18.61 -5.10 -7.91
CA PRO A 6 -19.84 -5.86 -7.68
C PRO A 6 -19.59 -7.34 -7.33
N ARG A 7 -20.49 -7.95 -6.56
CA ARG A 7 -20.45 -9.39 -6.23
C ARG A 7 -21.13 -10.21 -7.35
N PRO A 8 -20.72 -11.47 -7.61
CA PRO A 8 -19.63 -12.21 -6.98
C PRO A 8 -18.23 -11.78 -7.48
N ARG A 9 -17.27 -11.75 -6.55
CA ARG A 9 -15.91 -11.19 -6.77
C ARG A 9 -14.77 -11.98 -6.14
N ARG A 10 -15.05 -13.20 -5.67
CA ARG A 10 -14.10 -14.15 -5.11
C ARG A 10 -14.58 -15.54 -5.50
N PHE A 11 -13.70 -16.34 -6.08
CA PHE A 11 -13.98 -17.66 -6.63
C PHE A 11 -12.84 -18.59 -6.21
N GLY A 12 -13.14 -19.71 -5.57
CA GLY A 12 -12.14 -20.67 -5.11
C GLY A 12 -12.18 -21.97 -5.91
N SER A 13 -11.00 -22.53 -6.17
CA SER A 13 -10.83 -23.88 -6.73
C SER A 13 -10.02 -24.71 -5.74
N PRO A 14 -10.67 -25.55 -4.91
CA PRO A 14 -9.97 -26.44 -3.99
C PRO A 14 -9.07 -27.45 -4.71
N ALA A 15 -9.47 -27.93 -5.89
CA ALA A 15 -8.70 -28.87 -6.70
C ALA A 15 -7.33 -28.30 -7.11
N ASP A 16 -7.28 -27.00 -7.42
CA ASP A 16 -6.04 -26.31 -7.81
C ASP A 16 -5.32 -25.66 -6.61
N GLY A 17 -5.89 -25.74 -5.40
CA GLY A 17 -5.41 -24.97 -4.25
C GLY A 17 -5.42 -23.45 -4.49
N ALA A 18 -6.33 -22.96 -5.36
CA ALA A 18 -6.26 -21.61 -5.92
C ALA A 18 -7.49 -20.74 -5.61
N LEU A 19 -7.31 -19.43 -5.74
CA LEU A 19 -8.37 -18.43 -5.60
C LEU A 19 -8.21 -17.33 -6.65
N ILE A 20 -9.30 -17.03 -7.37
CA ILE A 20 -9.42 -15.85 -8.22
C ILE A 20 -10.24 -14.80 -7.48
N ASN A 21 -9.75 -13.56 -7.43
CA ASN A 21 -10.52 -12.46 -6.85
C ASN A 21 -10.45 -11.20 -7.71
N ARG A 22 -11.56 -10.47 -7.70
CA ARG A 22 -11.74 -9.15 -8.31
C ARG A 22 -12.29 -8.17 -7.29
N MET A 23 -11.71 -8.11 -6.09
CA MET A 23 -12.26 -7.36 -4.95
C MET A 23 -12.28 -5.84 -5.18
N GLY A 24 -11.22 -5.30 -5.81
CA GLY A 24 -11.11 -3.86 -6.11
C GLY A 24 -11.03 -2.99 -4.85
N PHE A 25 -10.12 -3.30 -3.92
CA PHE A 25 -9.85 -2.53 -2.69
C PHE A 25 -11.08 -2.11 -1.86
N ASN A 26 -12.07 -2.99 -1.67
CA ASN A 26 -13.16 -2.70 -0.75
C ASN A 26 -12.63 -2.39 0.66
N SER A 27 -12.87 -1.18 1.16
CA SER A 27 -12.30 -0.66 2.41
C SER A 27 -13.25 0.30 3.11
N VAL A 28 -13.26 0.25 4.43
CA VAL A 28 -13.98 1.20 5.30
C VAL A 28 -13.29 2.58 5.37
N GLY A 29 -12.14 2.75 4.70
CA GLY A 29 -11.36 3.98 4.67
C GLY A 29 -10.32 4.07 5.79
N SER A 30 -9.24 4.83 5.53
CA SER A 30 -8.06 4.95 6.41
C SER A 30 -8.40 5.45 7.81
N ALA A 31 -9.27 6.46 7.94
CA ALA A 31 -9.68 6.97 9.25
C ALA A 31 -10.39 5.91 10.12
N ALA A 32 -11.26 5.09 9.51
CA ALA A 32 -11.94 4.02 10.23
C ALA A 32 -10.98 2.86 10.58
N VAL A 33 -10.01 2.58 9.70
CA VAL A 33 -8.94 1.62 9.98
C VAL A 33 -8.05 2.10 11.12
N SER A 34 -7.62 3.36 11.12
CA SER A 34 -6.81 3.99 12.17
C SER A 34 -7.43 3.79 13.56
N ARG A 35 -8.70 4.15 13.73
CA ARG A 35 -9.44 3.92 14.99
C ARG A 35 -9.50 2.44 15.42
N ARG A 36 -9.52 1.51 14.46
CA ARG A 36 -9.48 0.06 14.76
C ARG A 36 -8.09 -0.37 15.23
N LEU A 37 -7.05 0.14 14.58
CA LEU A 37 -5.65 -0.13 14.94
C LEU A 37 -5.34 0.40 16.33
N GLU A 38 -5.77 1.60 16.67
CA GLU A 38 -5.62 2.20 17.99
C GLU A 38 -6.18 1.27 19.10
N ARG A 39 -7.41 0.75 18.90
CA ARG A 39 -8.02 -0.23 19.83
C ARG A 39 -7.27 -1.55 19.85
N LEU A 40 -6.76 -2.02 18.71
CA LEU A 40 -5.99 -3.25 18.62
C LEU A 40 -4.70 -3.14 19.43
N ARG A 41 -3.96 -2.03 19.30
CA ARG A 41 -2.70 -1.79 20.02
C ARG A 41 -2.87 -1.83 21.53
N ARG A 42 -4.00 -1.33 22.06
CA ARG A 42 -4.32 -1.45 23.50
C ARG A 42 -4.62 -2.87 23.94
N ARG A 43 -5.32 -3.66 23.10
CA ARG A 43 -5.78 -5.01 23.46
C ARG A 43 -4.74 -6.10 23.24
N ARG A 44 -3.83 -5.89 22.30
CA ARG A 44 -2.82 -6.87 21.87
C ARG A 44 -1.45 -6.18 21.76
N PRO A 45 -0.90 -5.67 22.87
CA PRO A 45 0.45 -5.12 22.85
C PRO A 45 1.44 -6.20 22.41
N GLY A 46 2.46 -5.82 21.64
CA GLY A 46 3.54 -6.71 21.21
C GLY A 46 3.30 -7.55 19.96
N VAL A 47 2.07 -7.63 19.43
CA VAL A 47 1.82 -8.29 18.13
C VAL A 47 2.21 -7.34 16.99
N PRO A 48 3.13 -7.72 16.07
CA PRO A 48 3.49 -6.89 14.93
C PRO A 48 2.30 -6.63 14.01
N VAL A 49 2.14 -5.39 13.57
CA VAL A 49 1.06 -4.92 12.70
C VAL A 49 1.62 -4.27 11.44
N GLY A 50 1.47 -4.97 10.32
CA GLY A 50 1.70 -4.43 8.99
C GLY A 50 0.44 -3.79 8.42
N VAL A 51 0.55 -2.60 7.83
CA VAL A 51 -0.59 -1.93 7.19
C VAL A 51 -0.35 -1.72 5.71
N ASN A 52 -1.19 -2.33 4.87
CA ASN A 52 -1.13 -2.19 3.42
C ASN A 52 -2.00 -1.01 2.97
N ILE A 53 -1.39 -0.07 2.24
CA ILE A 53 -2.03 1.16 1.74
C ILE A 53 -2.04 1.19 0.21
N GLY A 54 -3.04 1.87 -0.36
CA GLY A 54 -3.24 1.96 -1.81
C GLY A 54 -4.17 3.11 -2.17
N LYS A 55 -4.19 3.49 -3.46
CA LYS A 55 -5.10 4.51 -3.97
C LYS A 55 -6.54 4.00 -4.07
N ASN A 56 -7.51 4.92 -3.98
CA ASN A 56 -8.90 4.60 -4.31
C ASN A 56 -9.05 4.32 -5.81
N ARG A 57 -10.14 3.61 -6.16
CA ARG A 57 -10.47 3.31 -7.56
C ARG A 57 -10.58 4.58 -8.41
N ASP A 58 -11.37 5.53 -7.92
CA ASP A 58 -11.78 6.71 -8.68
C ASP A 58 -10.74 7.85 -8.62
N THR A 59 -9.70 7.71 -7.80
CA THR A 59 -8.57 8.63 -7.80
C THR A 59 -7.76 8.46 -9.09
N PRO A 60 -7.64 9.52 -9.92
CA PRO A 60 -6.80 9.49 -11.11
C PRO A 60 -5.34 9.22 -10.75
N LEU A 61 -4.60 8.54 -11.63
CA LEU A 61 -3.18 8.22 -11.39
C LEU A 61 -2.31 9.42 -11.02
N PRO A 62 -2.44 10.61 -11.66
CA PRO A 62 -1.67 11.80 -11.28
C PRO A 62 -1.91 12.27 -9.84
N ARG A 63 -3.03 11.87 -9.22
CA ARG A 63 -3.39 12.20 -7.83
C ARG A 63 -3.23 11.01 -6.89
N ALA A 64 -2.72 9.87 -7.37
CA ALA A 64 -2.61 8.65 -6.57
C ALA A 64 -1.76 8.87 -5.31
N VAL A 65 -0.68 9.66 -5.41
CA VAL A 65 0.21 10.01 -4.29
C VAL A 65 -0.58 10.54 -3.09
N ASP A 66 -1.56 11.41 -3.31
CA ASP A 66 -2.37 12.02 -2.24
C ASP A 66 -3.07 10.95 -1.38
N ASP A 67 -3.59 9.89 -2.00
CA ASP A 67 -4.24 8.79 -1.27
C ASP A 67 -3.23 8.00 -0.43
N TYR A 68 -2.01 7.77 -0.94
CA TYR A 68 -0.96 7.08 -0.19
C TYR A 68 -0.53 7.91 1.02
N LEU A 69 -0.30 9.21 0.85
CA LEU A 69 0.07 10.11 1.94
C LEU A 69 -1.03 10.19 3.01
N LEU A 70 -2.29 10.32 2.57
CA LEU A 70 -3.45 10.33 3.46
C LEU A 70 -3.56 9.02 4.26
N CYS A 71 -3.34 7.88 3.60
CA CYS A 71 -3.35 6.59 4.28
C CYS A 71 -2.19 6.45 5.25
N LEU A 72 -0.98 6.84 4.85
CA LEU A 72 0.23 6.77 5.68
C LEU A 72 0.05 7.58 6.97
N ARG A 73 -0.34 8.85 6.88
CA ARG A 73 -0.60 9.72 8.05
C ARG A 73 -1.59 9.08 9.03
N ALA A 74 -2.65 8.45 8.50
CA ALA A 74 -3.67 7.85 9.33
C ALA A 74 -3.20 6.60 10.09
N VAL A 75 -2.27 5.82 9.53
CA VAL A 75 -1.91 4.49 10.06
C VAL A 75 -0.54 4.45 10.73
N HIS A 76 0.34 5.41 10.42
CA HIS A 76 1.70 5.53 10.97
C HIS A 76 1.76 5.44 12.51
N PRO A 77 0.87 6.10 13.29
CA PRO A 77 0.92 6.02 14.75
C PRO A 77 0.68 4.61 15.32
N HIS A 78 0.20 3.66 14.50
CA HIS A 78 -0.24 2.34 14.96
C HIS A 78 0.40 1.17 14.19
N ALA A 79 1.07 1.44 13.08
CA ALA A 79 1.74 0.43 12.27
C ALA A 79 3.16 0.17 12.79
N ASP A 80 3.58 -1.09 12.73
CA ASP A 80 4.97 -1.50 12.91
C ASP A 80 5.73 -1.50 11.58
N TYR A 81 5.02 -1.61 10.44
CA TYR A 81 5.52 -1.31 9.10
C TYR A 81 4.36 -0.99 8.16
N VAL A 82 4.65 -0.27 7.06
CA VAL A 82 3.65 0.09 6.05
C VAL A 82 4.04 -0.46 4.68
N VAL A 83 3.07 -1.00 3.97
CA VAL A 83 3.25 -1.57 2.62
C VAL A 83 2.59 -0.67 1.59
N VAL A 84 3.39 -0.13 0.65
CA VAL A 84 2.92 0.59 -0.54
C VAL A 84 2.50 -0.42 -1.60
N ASN A 85 1.20 -0.49 -1.90
CA ASN A 85 0.64 -1.48 -2.83
C ASN A 85 0.41 -0.92 -4.23
N VAL A 86 1.33 -1.24 -5.15
CA VAL A 86 1.29 -0.84 -6.56
C VAL A 86 0.89 -1.99 -7.50
N SER A 87 0.48 -3.15 -6.97
CA SER A 87 0.42 -4.41 -7.73
C SER A 87 -0.97 -4.99 -7.98
N SER A 88 -2.03 -4.43 -7.37
CA SER A 88 -3.38 -4.98 -7.54
C SER A 88 -3.83 -4.93 -9.01
N PRO A 89 -4.21 -6.07 -9.62
CA PRO A 89 -4.78 -6.09 -10.99
C PRO A 89 -6.20 -5.53 -11.06
N ASN A 90 -6.84 -5.35 -9.89
CA ASN A 90 -8.27 -5.04 -9.79
C ASN A 90 -8.57 -3.54 -9.68
N THR A 91 -7.53 -2.71 -9.75
CA THR A 91 -7.61 -1.25 -9.71
C THR A 91 -7.04 -0.71 -11.03
N PRO A 92 -7.87 -0.12 -11.92
CA PRO A 92 -7.42 0.33 -13.23
C PRO A 92 -6.18 1.23 -13.17
N GLY A 93 -5.21 0.95 -14.04
CA GLY A 93 -3.97 1.72 -14.17
C GLY A 93 -2.97 1.59 -13.02
N LEU A 94 -3.31 0.91 -11.91
CA LEU A 94 -2.47 0.89 -10.71
C LEU A 94 -1.08 0.31 -10.97
N ARG A 95 -1.00 -0.72 -11.80
CA ARG A 95 0.27 -1.37 -12.16
C ARG A 95 1.24 -0.46 -12.93
N GLY A 96 0.74 0.60 -13.56
CA GLY A 96 1.61 1.64 -14.16
C GLY A 96 2.40 2.43 -13.11
N LEU A 97 2.04 2.36 -11.82
CA LEU A 97 2.87 2.91 -10.74
C LEU A 97 4.13 2.07 -10.47
N GLN A 98 4.31 0.94 -11.16
CA GLN A 98 5.53 0.12 -11.07
C GLN A 98 6.60 0.58 -12.07
N ASP A 99 6.25 1.39 -13.07
CA ASP A 99 7.20 1.93 -14.04
C ASP A 99 8.17 2.90 -13.34
N ALA A 100 9.46 2.84 -13.67
CA ALA A 100 10.52 3.49 -12.89
C ALA A 100 10.26 4.97 -12.56
N PRO A 101 9.80 5.84 -13.49
CA PRO A 101 9.52 7.24 -13.17
C PRO A 101 8.36 7.42 -12.18
N ALA A 102 7.27 6.68 -12.38
CA ALA A 102 6.07 6.75 -11.52
C ALA A 102 6.36 6.18 -10.12
N ALA A 103 7.07 5.06 -10.07
CA ALA A 103 7.54 4.45 -8.83
C ALA A 103 8.45 5.42 -8.07
N SER A 104 9.41 6.05 -8.74
CA SER A 104 10.34 7.00 -8.12
C SER A 104 9.61 8.19 -7.51
N ALA A 105 8.68 8.80 -8.25
CA ALA A 105 7.88 9.91 -7.74
C ALA A 105 7.04 9.51 -6.51
N LEU A 106 6.33 8.37 -6.59
CA LEU A 106 5.50 7.89 -5.50
C LEU A 106 6.32 7.53 -4.26
N LEU A 107 7.34 6.69 -4.42
CA LEU A 107 8.12 6.17 -3.30
C LEU A 107 8.93 7.27 -2.63
N THR A 108 9.46 8.23 -3.39
CA THR A 108 10.12 9.43 -2.82
C THR A 108 9.15 10.23 -1.96
N ALA A 109 7.93 10.48 -2.44
CA ALA A 109 6.93 11.25 -1.70
C ALA A 109 6.52 10.53 -0.41
N VAL A 110 6.27 9.21 -0.49
CA VAL A 110 5.88 8.39 0.67
C VAL A 110 7.03 8.27 1.68
N ALA A 111 8.28 8.13 1.23
CA ALA A 111 9.45 8.07 2.10
C ALA A 111 9.64 9.38 2.87
N ARG A 112 9.58 10.53 2.19
CA ARG A 112 9.68 11.85 2.82
C ARG A 112 8.61 12.09 3.88
N GLU A 113 7.37 11.73 3.57
CA GLU A 113 6.27 11.83 4.53
C GLU A 113 6.49 10.90 5.73
N ARG A 114 6.94 9.66 5.49
CA ARG A 114 7.30 8.73 6.56
C ARG A 114 8.38 9.32 7.45
N ASP A 115 9.46 9.85 6.88
CA ASP A 115 10.58 10.41 7.65
C ASP A 115 10.14 11.61 8.51
N ALA A 116 9.25 12.47 7.97
CA ALA A 116 8.67 13.57 8.73
C ALA A 116 7.82 13.07 9.92
N LEU A 117 7.00 12.03 9.71
CA LEU A 117 6.19 11.42 10.77
C LEU A 117 7.06 10.68 11.80
N ASP A 118 8.13 10.02 11.36
CA ASP A 118 9.10 9.37 12.23
C ASP A 118 9.77 10.40 13.14
N ALA A 119 10.25 11.51 12.58
CA ALA A 119 10.86 12.62 13.33
C ALA A 119 9.89 13.23 14.36
N ALA A 120 8.62 13.43 13.98
CA ALA A 120 7.61 14.00 14.87
C ALA A 120 7.19 13.07 16.02
N SER A 121 7.27 11.75 15.81
CA SER A 121 6.79 10.74 16.78
C SER A 121 7.90 10.04 17.57
N GLY A 122 9.16 10.19 17.15
CA GLY A 122 10.30 9.45 17.72
C GLY A 122 10.27 7.94 17.43
N ARG A 123 9.47 7.50 16.45
CA ARG A 123 9.32 6.09 16.05
C ARG A 123 9.83 5.91 14.63
N ARG A 124 10.51 4.80 14.34
CA ARG A 124 10.86 4.43 12.97
C ARG A 124 9.85 3.43 12.41
N VAL A 125 9.14 3.80 11.34
CA VAL A 125 8.16 2.90 10.68
C VAL A 125 8.71 2.48 9.31
N PRO A 126 9.19 1.24 9.14
CA PRO A 126 9.70 0.76 7.85
C PRO A 126 8.64 0.76 6.75
N LEU A 127 9.09 1.02 5.52
CA LEU A 127 8.29 0.92 4.31
C LEU A 127 8.67 -0.35 3.55
N ALA A 128 7.67 -1.02 2.98
CA ALA A 128 7.85 -2.09 2.01
C ALA A 128 7.03 -1.79 0.75
N VAL A 129 7.46 -2.30 -0.40
CA VAL A 129 6.75 -2.16 -1.67
C VAL A 129 6.22 -3.52 -2.10
N LYS A 130 4.93 -3.59 -2.42
CA LYS A 130 4.31 -4.83 -2.93
C LYS A 130 4.16 -4.76 -4.45
N VAL A 131 4.97 -5.57 -5.13
CA VAL A 131 5.11 -5.62 -6.60
C VAL A 131 4.30 -6.76 -7.22
N ALA A 132 3.92 -6.63 -8.48
CA ALA A 132 3.22 -7.66 -9.22
C ALA A 132 4.21 -8.74 -9.72
N PRO A 133 3.79 -10.01 -9.78
CA PRO A 133 4.63 -11.08 -10.33
C PRO A 133 4.79 -10.98 -11.85
N ASP A 134 3.96 -10.18 -12.51
CA ASP A 134 3.94 -10.01 -13.98
C ASP A 134 5.02 -9.02 -14.48
N LEU A 135 5.90 -8.53 -13.59
CA LEU A 135 7.08 -7.73 -13.98
C LEU A 135 8.15 -8.64 -14.57
N ASP A 136 8.71 -8.25 -15.71
CA ASP A 136 9.90 -8.92 -16.24
C ASP A 136 11.15 -8.57 -15.40
N ALA A 137 12.26 -9.25 -15.70
CA ALA A 137 13.50 -9.06 -14.99
C ALA A 137 14.09 -7.64 -15.15
N ALA A 138 13.78 -6.95 -16.25
CA ALA A 138 14.25 -5.58 -16.47
C ALA A 138 13.47 -4.60 -15.58
N GLY A 139 12.14 -4.65 -15.63
CA GLY A 139 11.26 -3.84 -14.80
C GLY A 139 11.46 -4.08 -13.30
N LEU A 140 11.75 -5.32 -12.88
CA LEU A 140 12.10 -5.59 -11.49
C LEU A 140 13.41 -4.91 -11.06
N ARG A 141 14.45 -4.91 -11.92
CA ARG A 141 15.72 -4.22 -11.62
C ARG A 141 15.55 -2.71 -11.55
N GLU A 142 14.79 -2.14 -12.48
CA GLU A 142 14.49 -0.70 -12.48
C GLU A 142 13.76 -0.29 -11.20
N LEU A 143 12.73 -1.04 -10.81
CA LEU A 143 12.00 -0.77 -9.57
C LEU A 143 12.87 -0.99 -8.33
N ALA A 144 13.74 -2.00 -8.33
CA ALA A 144 14.68 -2.24 -7.24
C ALA A 144 15.69 -1.09 -7.11
N ALA A 145 16.16 -0.52 -8.22
CA ALA A 145 17.04 0.65 -8.19
C ALA A 145 16.36 1.86 -7.54
N VAL A 146 15.07 2.08 -7.81
CA VAL A 146 14.29 3.15 -7.16
C VAL A 146 14.18 2.95 -5.64
N VAL A 147 14.01 1.71 -5.18
CA VAL A 147 13.91 1.38 -3.74
C VAL A 147 15.27 1.40 -3.06
N GLY A 148 16.29 0.94 -3.78
CA GLY A 148 17.64 0.73 -3.29
C GLY A 148 18.57 1.92 -3.42
N ASP A 149 18.15 3.00 -4.11
CA ASP A 149 18.84 4.28 -4.16
C ASP A 149 18.51 5.08 -2.88
N PRO A 150 19.36 4.99 -1.84
CA PRO A 150 19.24 5.85 -0.68
C PRO A 150 19.89 7.15 -1.13
N ARG A 151 19.15 8.00 -1.83
CA ARG A 151 19.67 9.33 -2.17
C ARG A 151 20.01 10.04 -0.86
N GLU A 152 21.33 10.14 -0.64
CA GLU A 152 22.14 10.99 0.23
C GLU A 152 21.45 11.69 1.41
#